data_AF-A0A7H0IEI6-F1
#
_entry.id   AF-A0A7H0IEI6-F1
#
_cell.length_a   1.000
_cell.length_b   1.000
_cell.length_c   1.000
_cell.angle_alpha   90.00
_cell.angle_beta   90.00
_cell.angle_gamma   90.00
#
_symmetry.space_group_name_H-M   'P 1'
#
loop_
_entity.id
_entity.type
_entity.pdbx_description
1 polymer ?
#
loop_
_entity_poly.entity_id
_entity_poly.type
_entity_poly.pdbx_seq_one_letter_code
_entity_poly.pdbx_strand_id
1 'polypeptide(L)'
;MSSTPILIHPLSEAPGSAREVSGTRSRTRQDLFTEWSAGLAFPAHFGRNWDAFTDCLRDIVPVAVIVRDAADLLADAPPHELAVLLDVLAESGGVRLFLDDTPDRLASLNTRLSTTS
;
A
#
# COMPACT_ATOMS: atom_id res chain seq x y z
N MET A 1 -19.92 -6.21 12.13
CA MET A 1 -19.42 -5.48 10.94
C MET A 1 -18.29 -6.33 10.39
N SER A 2 -18.49 -6.97 9.22
CA SER A 2 -17.48 -7.88 8.65
C SER A 2 -16.38 -7.05 8.01
N SER A 3 -15.26 -6.89 8.71
CA SER A 3 -14.03 -6.35 8.12
C SER A 3 -13.49 -7.40 7.14
N THR A 4 -13.52 -7.11 5.85
CA THR A 4 -12.82 -7.93 4.86
C THR A 4 -11.32 -7.77 5.12
N PRO A 5 -10.57 -8.85 5.40
CA PRO A 5 -9.14 -8.75 5.69
C PRO A 5 -8.39 -8.27 4.43
N ILE A 6 -7.34 -7.47 4.61
CA ILE A 6 -6.35 -7.30 3.55
C ILE A 6 -5.79 -8.67 3.24
N LEU A 7 -5.81 -9.01 1.96
CA LEU A 7 -5.14 -10.20 1.46
C LEU A 7 -3.88 -9.75 0.73
N ILE A 8 -2.72 -10.07 1.32
CA ILE A 8 -1.43 -9.99 0.64
C ILE A 8 -1.30 -11.26 -0.20
N HIS A 9 -1.15 -11.09 -1.51
CA HIS A 9 -1.08 -12.18 -2.47
C HIS A 9 0.28 -12.25 -3.15
N PRO A 10 0.76 -13.44 -3.55
CA PRO A 10 1.95 -13.56 -4.37
C PRO A 10 1.74 -12.90 -5.73
N LEU A 11 2.77 -12.23 -6.26
CA LEU A 11 2.71 -11.49 -7.53
C LEU A 11 2.16 -12.33 -8.70
N SER A 12 2.41 -13.64 -8.70
CA SER A 12 1.91 -14.57 -9.72
C SER A 12 0.37 -14.62 -9.83
N GLU A 13 -0.35 -14.17 -8.81
CA GLU A 13 -1.81 -14.11 -8.78
C GLU A 13 -2.37 -12.74 -9.21
N ALA A 14 -1.51 -11.77 -9.54
CA ALA A 14 -1.97 -10.43 -9.89
C ALA A 14 -2.73 -10.43 -11.24
N PRO A 15 -3.93 -9.84 -11.31
CA PRO A 15 -4.64 -9.69 -12.57
C PRO A 15 -3.92 -8.71 -13.49
N GLY A 16 -4.04 -8.88 -14.81
CA GLY A 16 -3.45 -7.96 -15.80
C GLY A 16 -3.99 -6.51 -15.73
N SER A 17 -5.06 -6.27 -14.98
CA SER A 17 -5.60 -4.93 -14.70
C SER A 17 -5.06 -4.29 -13.41
N ALA A 18 -4.09 -4.93 -12.74
CA ALA A 18 -3.49 -4.39 -11.54
C ALA A 18 -2.84 -3.03 -11.81
N ARG A 19 -2.94 -2.12 -10.83
CA ARG A 19 -2.21 -0.85 -10.83
C ARG A 19 -0.85 -1.09 -10.19
N GLU A 20 0.17 -0.40 -10.68
CA GLU A 20 1.51 -0.49 -10.12
C GLU A 20 1.88 0.79 -9.39
N VAL A 21 2.56 0.64 -8.25
CA VAL A 21 3.19 1.71 -7.49
C VAL A 21 4.60 1.27 -7.10
N SER A 22 5.49 2.23 -6.91
CA SER A 22 6.89 1.96 -6.57
C SER A 22 7.18 2.19 -5.08
N GLY A 23 7.74 1.18 -4.42
CA GLY A 23 8.28 1.26 -3.06
C GLY A 23 9.50 2.18 -2.96
N THR A 24 10.39 2.14 -3.95
CA THR A 24 11.53 3.06 -4.06
C THR A 24 11.10 4.53 -4.17
N ARG A 25 9.91 4.80 -4.72
CA ARG A 25 9.26 6.13 -4.80
C ARG A 25 8.26 6.39 -3.67
N SER A 26 8.17 5.50 -2.68
CA SER A 26 7.24 5.59 -1.56
C SER A 26 7.96 5.42 -0.20
N ARG A 27 9.23 5.87 -0.12
CA ARG A 27 10.09 5.65 1.06
C ARG A 27 9.68 6.50 2.27
N THR A 28 9.02 7.63 2.07
CA THR A 28 8.41 8.47 3.12
C THR A 28 6.89 8.54 2.97
N ARG A 29 6.17 8.99 4.01
CA ARG A 29 4.71 9.20 3.93
C ARG A 29 4.30 10.12 2.79
N GLN A 30 5.04 11.22 2.61
CA GLN A 30 4.75 12.20 1.56
C GLN A 30 4.99 11.63 0.15
N ASP A 31 6.06 10.85 -0.01
CA ASP A 31 6.37 10.20 -1.27
C ASP A 31 5.33 9.12 -1.60
N LEU A 32 4.91 8.34 -0.60
CA LEU A 32 3.81 7.38 -0.73
C LEU A 32 2.53 8.05 -1.22
N PHE A 33 2.09 9.14 -0.58
CA PHE A 33 0.91 9.87 -1.02
C PHE A 33 1.04 10.41 -2.44
N THR A 34 2.22 10.84 -2.85
CA THR A 34 2.47 11.33 -4.20
C THR A 34 2.42 10.20 -5.23
N GLU A 35 3.12 9.11 -4.96
CA GLU A 35 3.20 7.96 -5.85
C GLU A 35 1.85 7.26 -6.00
N TRP A 36 1.16 7.00 -4.89
CA TRP A 36 -0.08 6.24 -4.89
C TRP A 36 -1.24 7.06 -5.44
N SER A 37 -1.31 8.37 -5.15
CA SER A 37 -2.34 9.21 -5.76
C SER A 37 -2.21 9.25 -7.29
N ALA A 38 -0.98 9.24 -7.83
CA ALA A 38 -0.75 9.14 -9.26
C ALA A 38 -1.09 7.74 -9.81
N GLY A 39 -0.56 6.68 -9.20
CA GLY A 39 -0.74 5.30 -9.65
C GLY A 39 -2.20 4.81 -9.59
N LEU A 40 -2.97 5.32 -8.63
CA LEU A 40 -4.39 5.01 -8.43
C LEU A 40 -5.33 6.07 -9.02
N ALA A 41 -4.78 7.11 -9.66
CA ALA A 41 -5.54 8.20 -10.28
C ALA A 41 -6.52 8.90 -9.33
N PHE A 42 -6.06 9.24 -8.12
CA PHE A 42 -6.82 10.02 -7.16
C PHE A 42 -7.16 11.44 -7.68
N PRO A 43 -8.20 12.09 -7.14
CA PRO A 43 -8.55 13.45 -7.53
C PRO A 43 -7.41 14.45 -7.30
N ALA A 44 -7.31 15.48 -8.15
CA ALA A 44 -6.28 16.52 -8.05
C ALA A 44 -6.30 17.30 -6.73
N HIS A 45 -7.43 17.30 -6.01
CA HIS A 45 -7.61 17.95 -4.71
C HIS A 45 -7.33 17.00 -3.53
N PHE A 46 -6.70 15.84 -3.75
CA PHE A 46 -6.33 14.89 -2.71
C PHE A 46 -5.56 15.57 -1.55
N GLY A 47 -6.07 15.39 -0.33
CA GLY A 47 -5.63 16.12 0.87
C GLY A 47 -4.28 15.71 1.47
N ARG A 48 -3.60 14.68 0.93
CA ARG A 48 -2.26 14.22 1.35
C ARG A 48 -2.13 13.96 2.86
N ASN A 49 -3.14 13.35 3.43
CA ASN A 49 -3.17 12.84 4.81
C ASN A 49 -3.88 11.48 4.82
N TRP A 50 -3.78 10.75 5.94
CA TRP A 50 -4.32 9.40 6.05
C TRP A 50 -5.84 9.35 5.87
N ASP A 51 -6.59 10.28 6.44
CA ASP A 51 -8.06 10.31 6.29
C ASP A 51 -8.48 10.50 4.83
N ALA A 52 -7.89 11.48 4.15
CA ALA A 52 -8.13 11.72 2.73
C ALA A 52 -7.70 10.53 1.86
N PHE A 53 -6.67 9.79 2.28
CA PHE A 53 -6.19 8.60 1.58
C PHE A 53 -7.19 7.46 1.73
N THR A 54 -7.69 7.21 2.94
CA THR A 54 -8.77 6.27 3.23
C THR A 54 -10.02 6.58 2.41
N ASP A 55 -10.43 7.85 2.36
CA ASP A 55 -11.61 8.27 1.61
C ASP A 55 -11.45 8.00 0.10
N CYS A 56 -10.30 8.38 -0.48
CA CYS A 56 -10.03 8.09 -1.89
C CYS A 56 -9.99 6.57 -2.17
N LEU A 57 -9.46 5.77 -1.24
CA LEU A 57 -9.43 4.31 -1.36
C LEU A 57 -10.82 3.67 -1.28
N ARG A 58 -11.77 4.26 -0.54
CA ARG A 58 -13.15 3.79 -0.48
C ARG A 58 -13.93 4.07 -1.77
N ASP A 59 -13.56 5.11 -2.49
CA ASP A 59 -14.19 5.51 -3.74
C ASP A 59 -13.72 4.71 -4.97
N ILE A 60 -12.61 3.97 -4.85
CA ILE A 60 -12.12 3.10 -5.94
C ILE A 60 -12.69 1.68 -5.79
N VAL A 61 -13.30 1.18 -6.88
CA VAL A 61 -13.74 -0.23 -6.99
C VAL A 61 -12.55 -1.19 -6.87
N PRO A 62 -12.78 -2.46 -6.45
CA PRO A 62 -11.71 -3.30 -5.96
C PRO A 62 -10.51 -3.36 -6.90
N VAL A 63 -9.38 -2.83 -6.44
CA VAL A 63 -8.17 -2.69 -7.24
C VAL A 63 -7.11 -3.64 -6.71
N ALA A 64 -6.50 -4.38 -7.63
CA ALA A 64 -5.24 -5.05 -7.35
C ALA A 64 -4.11 -4.03 -7.49
N VAL A 65 -3.28 -3.89 -6.47
CA VAL A 65 -2.13 -2.99 -6.48
C VAL A 65 -0.86 -3.81 -6.31
N ILE A 66 0.02 -3.73 -7.30
CA ILE A 66 1.37 -4.29 -7.24
C ILE A 66 2.30 -3.21 -6.68
N VAL A 67 2.97 -3.51 -5.57
CA VAL A 67 4.03 -2.68 -5.02
C VAL A 67 5.37 -3.26 -5.48
N ARG A 68 6.03 -2.58 -6.43
CA ARG A 68 7.39 -2.90 -6.88
C ARG A 68 8.40 -2.44 -5.84
N ASP A 69 9.50 -3.18 -5.66
CA ASP A 69 10.50 -2.90 -4.61
C ASP A 69 9.84 -2.76 -3.23
N ALA A 70 8.94 -3.68 -2.91
CA ALA A 70 8.05 -3.58 -1.76
C ALA A 70 8.78 -3.34 -0.43
N ALA A 71 10.02 -3.81 -0.27
CA ALA A 71 10.79 -3.60 0.94
C ALA A 71 11.18 -2.14 1.20
N ASP A 72 11.17 -1.28 0.18
CA ASP A 72 11.45 0.15 0.32
C ASP A 72 10.22 0.98 0.71
N LEU A 73 9.02 0.38 0.65
CA LEU A 73 7.78 1.04 1.05
C LEU A 73 7.90 1.55 2.49
N LEU A 74 7.78 2.87 2.68
CA LEU A 74 7.90 3.57 3.96
C LEU A 74 9.21 3.26 4.72
N ALA A 75 10.30 2.90 4.03
CA ALA A 75 11.56 2.52 4.66
C ALA A 75 12.25 3.66 5.43
N ASP A 76 11.99 4.91 5.05
CA ASP A 76 12.53 6.11 5.71
C ASP A 76 11.48 6.80 6.60
N ALA A 77 10.32 6.18 6.80
CA ALA A 77 9.25 6.67 7.67
C ALA A 77 9.33 6.03 9.07
N PRO A 78 8.75 6.67 10.11
CA PRO A 78 8.57 6.02 11.41
C PRO A 78 7.88 4.65 11.28
N PRO A 79 8.27 3.62 12.07
CA PRO A 79 7.75 2.25 11.89
C PRO A 79 6.22 2.15 11.89
N HIS A 80 5.54 2.92 12.75
CA HIS A 80 4.07 2.94 12.85
C HIS A 80 3.36 3.33 11.54
N GLU A 81 4.01 4.07 10.64
CA GLU A 81 3.42 4.48 9.37
C GLU A 81 3.05 3.30 8.48
N LEU A 82 3.85 2.24 8.52
CA LEU A 82 3.56 1.04 7.75
C LEU A 82 2.32 0.31 8.30
N ALA A 83 2.14 0.28 9.62
CA ALA A 83 0.91 -0.25 10.23
C ALA A 83 -0.30 0.62 9.87
N VAL A 84 -0.20 1.94 9.98
CA VAL A 84 -1.28 2.86 9.59
C VAL A 84 -1.69 2.65 8.13
N LEU A 85 -0.73 2.50 7.21
CA LEU A 85 -1.03 2.19 5.80
C LEU A 85 -1.86 0.91 5.67
N LEU A 86 -1.46 -0.17 6.36
CA LEU A 86 -2.19 -1.43 6.32
C LEU A 86 -3.56 -1.30 6.97
N ASP A 87 -3.70 -0.62 8.10
CA ASP A 87 -5.01 -0.41 8.71
C ASP A 87 -5.96 0.33 7.77
N VAL A 88 -5.49 1.41 7.14
CA VAL A 88 -6.25 2.17 6.14
C VAL A 88 -6.66 1.32 4.94
N LEU A 89 -5.74 0.49 4.42
CA LEU A 89 -6.04 -0.39 3.30
C LEU A 89 -7.07 -1.48 3.69
N ALA A 90 -7.04 -1.97 4.94
CA ALA A 90 -8.01 -2.93 5.45
C ALA A 90 -9.39 -2.29 5.57
N GLU A 91 -9.44 -1.08 6.13
CA GLU A 91 -10.67 -0.32 6.30
C GLU A 91 -11.30 0.09 4.97
N SER A 92 -10.50 0.24 3.91
CA SER A 92 -11.02 0.52 2.57
C SER A 92 -11.84 -0.64 2.00
N GLY A 93 -11.52 -1.89 2.37
CA GLY A 93 -12.19 -3.12 1.92
C GLY A 93 -12.08 -3.43 0.42
N GLY A 94 -11.42 -2.57 -0.38
CA GLY A 94 -11.35 -2.66 -1.84
C GLY A 94 -9.97 -3.03 -2.39
N VAL A 95 -8.90 -2.86 -1.62
CA VAL A 95 -7.54 -3.05 -2.14
C VAL A 95 -6.99 -4.44 -1.85
N ARG A 96 -6.47 -5.11 -2.89
CA ARG A 96 -5.65 -6.32 -2.76
C ARG A 96 -4.21 -5.97 -3.08
N LEU A 97 -3.30 -6.20 -2.14
CA LEU A 97 -1.89 -5.91 -2.31
C LEU A 97 -1.14 -7.13 -2.85
N PHE A 98 -0.30 -6.90 -3.85
CA PHE A 98 0.64 -7.85 -4.40
C PHE A 98 2.03 -7.27 -4.21
N LEU A 99 2.90 -7.97 -3.48
CA LEU A 99 4.24 -7.48 -3.18
C LEU A 99 5.22 -8.10 -4.18
N ASP A 100 5.94 -7.24 -4.89
CA ASP A 100 7.01 -7.63 -5.79
C ASP A 100 8.36 -7.18 -5.24
N ASP A 101 9.15 -8.14 -4.78
CA ASP A 101 10.53 -7.95 -4.37
C ASP A 101 11.24 -9.31 -4.30
N THR A 102 12.56 -9.30 -4.09
CA THR A 102 13.30 -10.54 -3.84
C THR A 102 12.90 -11.16 -2.49
N PRO A 103 13.00 -12.50 -2.33
CA PRO A 103 12.63 -13.17 -1.08
C PRO A 103 13.32 -12.60 0.18
N ASP A 104 14.60 -12.26 0.08
CA ASP A 104 15.37 -11.68 1.20
C ASP A 104 14.86 -10.30 1.60
N ARG A 105 14.41 -9.52 0.62
CA ARG A 105 13.84 -8.18 0.84
C ARG A 105 12.42 -8.28 1.41
N LEU A 106 11.61 -9.22 0.94
CA LEU A 106 10.31 -9.51 1.56
C LEU A 106 10.45 -9.99 3.01
N ALA A 107 11.49 -10.76 3.36
CA ALA A 107 11.77 -11.13 4.75
C ALA A 107 12.08 -9.91 5.64
N SER A 108 12.83 -8.94 5.10
CA SER A 108 13.12 -7.67 5.79
C SER A 108 11.86 -6.84 6.00
N LEU A 109 10.97 -6.77 4.99
CA LEU A 109 9.66 -6.13 5.12
C LEU A 109 8.80 -6.80 6.20
N ASN A 110 8.73 -8.13 6.20
CA ASN A 110 7.99 -8.89 7.22
C ASN A 110 8.50 -8.62 8.63
N THR A 111 9.81 -8.44 8.82
CA THR A 111 10.39 -8.08 10.12
C THR A 111 9.92 -6.70 10.57
N ARG A 112 9.84 -5.72 9.66
CA ARG A 112 9.30 -4.38 9.95
C ARG A 112 7.83 -4.46 10.37
N LEU A 113 7.04 -5.29 9.68
CA LEU A 113 5.62 -5.52 10.01
C LEU A 113 5.45 -6.08 11.43
N SER A 114 6.23 -7.11 11.78
CA SER A 114 6.17 -7.74 13.11
C SER A 114 6.64 -6.84 14.25
N THR A 115 7.46 -5.83 13.96
CA THR A 115 7.99 -4.89 14.97
C THR A 115 7.05 -3.72 15.23
N THR A 116 5.98 -3.58 14.44
CA THR A 116 5.03 -2.47 14.53
C THR A 116 3.79 -2.83 15.38
N SER A 117 3.71 -4.06 15.90
CA SER A 117 2.67 -4.53 16.84
C SER A 117 2.87 -4.01 18.27
#